data_AF-A0A9W4UYC2-F1
#
_entry.id   AF-A0A9W4UYC2-F1
#
_cell.length_a   1.000
_cell.length_b   1.000
_cell.length_c   1.000
_cell.angle_alpha   90.00
_cell.angle_beta   90.00
_cell.angle_gamma   90.00
#
_symmetry.space_group_name_H-M   'P 1'
#
loop_
_entity.id
_entity.type
_entity.pdbx_description
1 polymer ?
#
loop_
_entity_poly.entity_id
_entity_poly.type
_entity_poly.pdbx_seq_one_letter_code
_entity_poly.pdbx_strand_id
1 'polypeptide(L)'
;MASALAKMPAKVNPVCIHPMFGPGIKSLKGQNVISVPIRDAKKELAVAKSLFPGARFITSDAAEHDRRIAVILGLTHLVNVVFAKVISRDEKSGLTDKMSGNTFRIQKTLAESILTESPELIETVIANPEIRRVAEEFWKDMGRLLTSIQDSKTEEITEYVRETQERLGQQSDIAESYKRLTRMAKAAEK
;
A
#
# COMPACT_ATOMS: atom_id res chain seq x y z
N MET A 1 -13.66 -13.54 0.20
CA MET A 1 -13.19 -14.54 -0.81
C MET A 1 -13.01 -15.94 -0.24
N ALA A 2 -12.21 -16.14 0.83
CA ALA A 2 -11.93 -17.46 1.41
C ALA A 2 -13.19 -18.26 1.81
N SER A 3 -14.20 -17.60 2.39
CA SER A 3 -15.48 -18.22 2.74
C SER A 3 -16.27 -18.77 1.55
N ALA A 4 -16.13 -18.16 0.36
CA ALA A 4 -16.76 -18.66 -0.86
C ALA A 4 -16.02 -19.91 -1.38
N LEU A 5 -14.67 -19.90 -1.34
CA LEU A 5 -13.84 -21.03 -1.74
C LEU A 5 -14.04 -22.25 -0.83
N ALA A 6 -14.30 -22.04 0.46
CA ALA A 6 -14.59 -23.11 1.40
C ALA A 6 -15.82 -23.95 1.00
N LYS A 7 -16.77 -23.38 0.26
CA LYS A 7 -18.02 -24.04 -0.18
C LYS A 7 -17.87 -24.88 -1.46
N MET A 8 -16.68 -24.94 -2.06
CA MET A 8 -16.47 -25.74 -3.28
C MET A 8 -16.76 -27.24 -3.06
N PRO A 9 -17.05 -28.04 -4.09
CA PRO A 9 -17.17 -29.49 -3.92
C PRO A 9 -15.89 -30.13 -3.33
N ALA A 10 -16.00 -31.25 -2.61
CA ALA A 10 -14.83 -31.93 -2.00
C ALA A 10 -13.78 -32.38 -3.03
N LYS A 11 -14.21 -32.67 -4.26
CA LYS A 11 -13.35 -33.00 -5.41
C LYS A 11 -12.52 -31.83 -5.96
N VAL A 12 -12.79 -30.61 -5.51
CA VAL A 12 -12.04 -29.39 -5.90
C VAL A 12 -11.17 -28.98 -4.72
N ASN A 13 -9.88 -28.79 -4.95
CA ASN A 13 -8.97 -28.24 -3.95
C ASN A 13 -8.67 -26.76 -4.28
N PRO A 14 -9.40 -25.80 -3.69
CA PRO A 14 -9.18 -24.39 -3.99
C PRO A 14 -7.83 -23.93 -3.43
N VAL A 15 -7.12 -23.10 -4.19
CA VAL A 15 -5.88 -22.45 -3.77
C VAL A 15 -6.12 -20.95 -3.76
N CYS A 16 -6.09 -20.33 -2.58
CA CYS A 16 -6.28 -18.89 -2.42
C CYS A 16 -4.93 -18.23 -2.17
N ILE A 17 -4.52 -17.37 -3.10
CA ILE A 17 -3.25 -16.66 -3.04
C ILE A 17 -3.43 -15.20 -3.46
N HIS A 18 -2.54 -14.36 -2.96
CA HIS A 18 -2.41 -12.95 -3.34
C HIS A 18 -0.94 -12.68 -3.70
N PRO A 19 -0.58 -12.71 -4.98
CA PRO A 19 0.73 -12.26 -5.45
C PRO A 19 0.87 -10.75 -5.21
N MET A 20 1.88 -10.33 -4.45
CA MET A 20 2.07 -8.92 -4.06
C MET A 20 2.92 -8.16 -5.10
N PHE A 21 2.69 -8.41 -6.38
CA PHE A 21 3.45 -7.82 -7.49
C PHE A 21 2.58 -7.65 -8.74
N GLY A 22 2.87 -6.60 -9.51
CA GLY A 22 2.22 -6.32 -10.79
C GLY A 22 2.91 -6.97 -11.99
N PRO A 23 2.37 -6.80 -13.21
CA PRO A 23 2.86 -7.44 -14.43
C PRO A 23 4.27 -6.99 -14.86
N GLY A 24 4.81 -5.91 -14.29
CA GLY A 24 6.14 -5.37 -14.64
C GLY A 24 7.34 -6.12 -14.06
N ILE A 25 7.13 -7.17 -13.26
CA ILE A 25 8.25 -7.93 -12.69
C ILE A 25 9.03 -8.73 -13.74
N LYS A 26 10.36 -8.74 -13.65
CA LYS A 26 11.23 -9.53 -14.54
C LYS A 26 11.49 -10.95 -14.04
N SER A 27 11.19 -11.22 -12.77
CA SER A 27 11.43 -12.52 -12.13
C SER A 27 10.54 -12.70 -10.92
N LEU A 28 10.07 -13.94 -10.70
CA LEU A 28 9.33 -14.37 -9.52
C LEU A 28 10.24 -14.56 -8.29
N LYS A 29 11.55 -14.69 -8.49
CA LYS A 29 12.51 -14.96 -7.42
C LYS A 29 12.50 -13.84 -6.39
N GLY A 30 12.21 -14.17 -5.13
CA GLY A 30 12.18 -13.22 -4.02
C GLY A 30 10.90 -12.38 -3.92
N GLN A 31 9.98 -12.49 -4.88
CA GLN A 31 8.68 -11.81 -4.82
C GLN A 31 7.79 -12.44 -3.76
N ASN A 32 6.98 -11.63 -3.09
CA ASN A 32 6.10 -12.10 -2.02
C ASN A 32 4.77 -12.60 -2.60
N VAL A 33 4.31 -13.75 -2.10
CA VAL A 33 2.97 -14.28 -2.35
C VAL A 33 2.35 -14.63 -1.00
N ILE A 34 1.18 -14.06 -0.71
CA ILE A 34 0.42 -14.43 0.47
C ILE A 34 -0.44 -15.64 0.13
N SER A 35 -0.37 -16.70 0.93
CA SER A 35 -1.22 -17.87 0.84
C SER A 35 -2.25 -17.84 1.97
N VAL A 36 -3.52 -17.96 1.62
CA VAL A 36 -4.64 -18.01 2.57
C VAL A 36 -5.23 -19.43 2.55
N PRO A 37 -4.88 -20.29 3.52
CA PRO A 37 -5.32 -21.68 3.48
C PRO A 37 -6.85 -21.82 3.58
N ILE A 38 -7.42 -22.76 2.83
CA ILE A 38 -8.87 -23.02 2.79
C ILE A 38 -9.22 -24.37 3.42
N ARG A 39 -8.49 -25.44 3.07
CA ARG A 39 -8.77 -26.83 3.50
C ARG A 39 -7.51 -27.56 3.94
N ASP A 40 -6.53 -27.65 3.05
CA ASP A 40 -5.29 -28.40 3.25
C ASP A 40 -4.13 -27.47 2.94
N ALA A 41 -3.73 -26.71 3.96
CA ALA A 41 -2.67 -25.70 3.86
C ALA A 41 -1.39 -26.25 3.22
N LYS A 42 -1.04 -27.51 3.50
CA LYS A 42 0.19 -28.11 2.98
C LYS A 42 0.08 -28.40 1.48
N LYS A 43 -1.03 -29.00 1.04
CA LYS A 43 -1.26 -29.28 -0.39
C LYS A 43 -1.45 -28.00 -1.19
N GLU A 44 -2.23 -27.05 -0.66
CA GLU A 44 -2.47 -25.76 -1.31
C GLU A 44 -1.17 -24.97 -1.47
N LEU A 45 -0.34 -24.91 -0.43
CA LEU A 45 0.96 -24.25 -0.51
C LEU A 45 1.91 -24.97 -1.48
N ALA A 46 1.88 -26.30 -1.56
CA ALA A 46 2.69 -27.05 -2.52
C ALA A 46 2.31 -26.71 -3.96
N VAL A 47 1.01 -26.64 -4.27
CA VAL A 47 0.52 -26.20 -5.58
C VAL A 47 0.87 -24.74 -5.85
N ALA A 48 0.69 -23.85 -4.88
CA ALA A 48 1.04 -22.46 -5.05
C ALA A 48 2.55 -22.27 -5.36
N LYS A 49 3.42 -23.02 -4.67
CA LYS A 49 4.87 -23.00 -4.92
C LYS A 49 5.26 -23.52 -6.30
N SER A 50 4.52 -24.47 -6.88
CA SER A 50 4.78 -24.92 -8.25
C SER A 50 4.39 -23.89 -9.30
N LEU A 51 3.37 -23.07 -9.03
CA LEU A 51 2.95 -21.96 -9.89
C LEU A 51 3.88 -20.75 -9.80
N PHE A 52 4.49 -20.50 -8.63
CA PHE A 52 5.35 -19.34 -8.39
C PHE A 52 6.76 -19.75 -7.92
N PRO A 53 7.58 -20.36 -8.79
CA PRO A 53 8.90 -20.86 -8.42
C PRO A 53 9.82 -19.73 -7.95
N GLY A 54 10.44 -19.91 -6.79
CA GLY A 54 11.38 -18.94 -6.19
C GLY A 54 10.71 -17.76 -5.47
N ALA A 55 9.38 -17.66 -5.47
CA ALA A 55 8.66 -16.69 -4.67
C ALA A 55 8.76 -17.02 -3.16
N ARG A 56 8.67 -15.99 -2.33
CA ARG A 56 8.58 -16.09 -0.87
C ARG A 56 7.12 -16.17 -0.48
N PHE A 57 6.75 -17.25 0.19
CA PHE A 57 5.39 -17.48 0.64
C PHE A 57 5.19 -17.06 2.09
N ILE A 58 4.15 -16.28 2.34
CA ILE A 58 3.68 -15.90 3.67
C ILE A 58 2.31 -16.51 3.85
N THR A 59 2.11 -17.31 4.91
CA THR A 59 0.80 -17.88 5.23
C THR A 59 0.06 -16.96 6.20
N SER A 60 -1.20 -16.64 5.90
CA SER A 60 -2.06 -15.82 6.74
C SER A 60 -3.47 -16.41 6.75
N ASP A 61 -4.23 -16.19 7.83
CA ASP A 61 -5.68 -16.36 7.75
C ASP A 61 -6.32 -15.22 6.94
N ALA A 62 -7.58 -15.42 6.53
CA ALA A 62 -8.29 -14.49 5.65
C ALA A 62 -8.57 -13.13 6.32
N ALA A 63 -8.89 -13.12 7.62
CA ALA A 63 -9.23 -11.89 8.32
C ALA A 63 -7.98 -11.03 8.55
N GLU A 64 -6.86 -11.65 8.92
CA GLU A 64 -5.58 -10.97 9.06
C GLU A 64 -5.05 -10.48 7.72
N HIS A 65 -5.22 -11.27 6.66
CA HIS A 65 -4.90 -10.84 5.30
C HIS A 65 -5.66 -9.55 4.95
N ASP A 66 -6.99 -9.55 5.07
CA ASP A 66 -7.81 -8.41 4.66
C ASP A 66 -7.49 -7.16 5.50
N ARG A 67 -7.27 -7.31 6.81
CA ARG A 67 -6.83 -6.22 7.70
C ARG A 67 -5.48 -5.63 7.30
N ARG A 68 -4.50 -6.46 6.93
CA ARG A 68 -3.17 -5.98 6.52
C ARG A 68 -3.22 -5.33 5.14
N ILE A 69 -3.98 -5.91 4.21
CA ILE A 69 -4.16 -5.36 2.85
C ILE A 69 -4.87 -4.01 2.88
N ALA A 70 -5.78 -3.78 3.84
CA ALA A 70 -6.39 -2.48 4.05
C ALA A 70 -5.37 -1.34 4.24
N VAL A 71 -4.25 -1.60 4.91
CA VAL A 71 -3.15 -0.63 5.05
C VAL A 71 -2.20 -0.70 3.86
N ILE A 72 -1.75 -1.90 3.48
CA ILE A 72 -0.71 -2.11 2.47
C ILE A 72 -1.13 -1.57 1.09
N LEU A 73 -2.32 -1.94 0.63
CA LEU A 73 -2.85 -1.51 -0.66
C LEU A 73 -3.94 -0.45 -0.46
N GLY A 74 -4.95 -0.71 0.36
CA GLY A 74 -6.12 0.16 0.50
C GLY A 74 -5.76 1.62 0.79
N LEU A 75 -5.16 1.88 1.95
CA LEU A 75 -4.77 3.23 2.37
C LEU A 75 -3.76 3.85 1.39
N THR A 76 -2.77 3.07 0.94
CA THR A 76 -1.78 3.52 -0.05
C THR A 76 -2.44 4.03 -1.33
N HIS A 77 -3.42 3.31 -1.87
CA HIS A 77 -4.15 3.72 -3.08
C HIS A 77 -5.04 4.93 -2.80
N LEU A 78 -5.79 4.90 -1.70
CA LEU A 78 -6.69 5.99 -1.32
C LEU A 78 -5.94 7.34 -1.23
N VAL A 79 -4.82 7.38 -0.49
CA VAL A 79 -4.00 8.58 -0.34
C VAL A 79 -3.48 9.07 -1.68
N ASN A 80 -3.01 8.17 -2.54
CA ASN A 80 -2.44 8.54 -3.84
C ASN A 80 -3.50 8.99 -4.85
N VAL A 81 -4.70 8.41 -4.84
CA VAL A 81 -5.81 8.87 -5.69
C VAL A 81 -6.24 10.29 -5.30
N VAL A 82 -6.36 10.57 -4.00
CA VAL A 82 -6.67 11.92 -3.51
C VAL A 82 -5.55 12.90 -3.83
N PHE A 83 -4.29 12.51 -3.60
CA PHE A 83 -3.12 13.32 -3.96
C PHE A 83 -3.08 13.65 -5.46
N ALA A 84 -3.27 12.64 -6.32
CA ALA A 84 -3.35 12.81 -7.76
C ALA A 84 -4.49 13.77 -8.17
N LYS A 85 -5.65 13.65 -7.51
CA LYS A 85 -6.78 14.56 -7.74
C LYS A 85 -6.45 16.02 -7.39
N VAL A 86 -5.63 16.26 -6.37
CA VAL A 86 -5.17 17.61 -6.02
C VAL A 86 -4.21 18.14 -7.08
N ILE A 87 -3.15 17.39 -7.42
CA ILE A 87 -2.12 17.88 -8.37
C ILE A 87 -2.64 17.98 -9.80
N SER A 88 -3.65 17.19 -10.19
CA SER A 88 -4.30 17.29 -11.52
C SER A 88 -5.04 18.60 -11.72
N ARG A 89 -5.27 19.39 -10.67
CA ARG A 89 -5.85 20.73 -10.74
C ARG A 89 -4.79 21.84 -10.89
N ASP A 90 -3.51 21.50 -10.86
CA ASP A 90 -2.42 22.46 -11.02
C ASP A 90 -2.23 22.87 -12.49
N GLU A 91 -2.74 24.04 -12.84
CA GLU A 91 -2.60 24.64 -14.17
C GLU A 91 -1.14 24.97 -14.54
N LYS A 92 -0.22 25.00 -13.56
CA LYS A 92 1.21 25.29 -13.74
C LYS A 92 2.10 24.09 -13.40
N SER A 93 1.61 22.87 -13.61
CA SER A 93 2.32 21.62 -13.32
C SER A 93 3.77 21.57 -13.81
N GLY A 94 4.08 22.15 -14.99
CA GLY A 94 5.45 22.24 -15.50
C GLY A 94 6.40 23.13 -14.67
N LEU A 95 5.89 24.17 -14.02
CA LEU A 95 6.66 24.97 -13.06
C LEU A 95 6.81 24.22 -11.73
N THR A 96 5.73 23.62 -11.25
CA THR A 96 5.74 22.78 -10.04
C THR A 96 6.78 21.66 -10.14
N ASP A 97 6.85 20.99 -11.30
CA ASP A 97 7.85 19.94 -11.54
C ASP A 97 9.29 20.47 -11.49
N LYS A 98 9.56 21.67 -12.03
CA LYS A 98 10.88 22.30 -11.97
C LYS A 98 11.28 22.73 -10.55
N MET A 99 10.30 23.11 -9.74
CA MET A 99 10.51 23.49 -8.33
C MET A 99 10.55 22.29 -7.38
N SER A 100 10.13 21.12 -7.86
CA SER A 100 9.96 19.93 -7.02
C SER A 100 11.27 19.27 -6.61
N GLY A 101 11.34 18.84 -5.35
CA GLY A 101 12.39 17.96 -4.84
C GLY A 101 12.05 16.48 -4.99
N ASN A 102 13.00 15.62 -4.60
CA ASN A 102 12.89 14.16 -4.73
C ASN A 102 11.62 13.55 -4.10
N THR A 103 11.20 14.05 -2.94
CA THR A 103 10.02 13.54 -2.23
C THR A 103 8.75 13.70 -3.08
N PHE A 104 8.53 14.90 -3.63
CA PHE A 104 7.36 15.17 -4.48
C PHE A 104 7.42 14.33 -5.75
N ARG A 105 8.57 14.27 -6.42
CA ARG A 105 8.74 13.50 -7.66
C ARG A 105 8.41 12.02 -7.46
N ILE A 106 8.95 11.40 -6.41
CA ILE A 106 8.68 9.99 -6.10
C ILE A 106 7.20 9.77 -5.79
N GLN A 107 6.58 10.65 -4.98
CA GLN A 107 5.14 10.55 -4.66
C GLN A 107 4.27 10.71 -5.92
N LYS A 108 4.60 11.68 -6.78
CA LYS A 108 3.92 11.91 -8.06
C LYS A 108 4.00 10.69 -8.95
N THR A 109 5.21 10.13 -9.14
CA THR A 109 5.38 8.89 -9.93
C THR A 109 4.60 7.72 -9.35
N LEU A 110 4.57 7.55 -8.03
CA LEU A 110 3.76 6.51 -7.39
C LEU A 110 2.26 6.71 -7.68
N ALA A 111 1.77 7.94 -7.54
CA ALA A 111 0.38 8.27 -7.79
C ALA A 111 -0.01 8.06 -9.26
N GLU A 112 0.83 8.49 -10.20
CA GLU A 112 0.65 8.28 -11.64
C GLU A 112 0.66 6.78 -11.99
N SER A 113 1.57 6.00 -11.39
CA SER A 113 1.64 4.54 -11.59
C SER A 113 0.34 3.85 -11.16
N ILE A 114 -0.23 4.24 -10.02
CA ILE A 114 -1.53 3.69 -9.55
C ILE A 114 -2.64 4.02 -10.56
N LEU A 115 -2.65 5.23 -11.13
CA LEU A 115 -3.65 5.63 -12.11
C LEU A 115 -3.52 4.96 -13.49
N THR A 116 -2.51 4.11 -13.70
CA THR A 116 -2.44 3.23 -14.88
C THR A 116 -3.33 1.99 -14.76
N GLU A 117 -3.80 1.68 -13.55
CA GLU A 117 -4.76 0.62 -13.28
C GLU A 117 -6.17 1.01 -13.72
N SER A 118 -7.05 0.02 -13.92
CA SER A 118 -8.44 0.32 -14.29
C SER A 118 -9.19 0.96 -13.11
N PRO A 119 -10.15 1.87 -13.37
CA PRO A 119 -10.96 2.47 -12.31
C PRO A 119 -11.67 1.43 -11.43
N GLU A 120 -12.12 0.32 -12.00
CA GLU A 120 -12.80 -0.77 -11.30
C GLU A 120 -11.85 -1.49 -10.33
N LEU A 121 -10.58 -1.67 -10.72
CA LEU A 121 -9.57 -2.24 -9.84
C LEU A 121 -9.28 -1.30 -8.68
N ILE A 122 -9.07 -0.01 -8.96
CA ILE A 122 -8.83 1.00 -7.93
C ILE A 122 -10.02 1.05 -6.95
N GLU A 123 -11.25 1.07 -7.47
CA GLU A 123 -12.48 1.01 -6.66
C GLU A 123 -12.48 -0.21 -5.74
N THR A 124 -12.22 -1.41 -6.29
CA THR A 124 -12.21 -2.65 -5.50
C THR A 124 -11.17 -2.59 -4.37
N VAL A 125 -10.00 -1.98 -4.62
CA VAL A 125 -8.93 -1.82 -3.61
C VAL A 125 -9.33 -0.84 -2.51
N ILE A 126 -9.94 0.31 -2.86
CA ILE A 126 -10.29 1.36 -1.89
C ILE A 126 -11.67 1.19 -1.26
N ALA A 127 -12.51 0.28 -1.77
CA ALA A 127 -13.83 -0.04 -1.21
C ALA A 127 -13.82 -1.29 -0.30
N ASN A 128 -12.65 -1.87 -0.03
CA ASN A 128 -12.51 -2.99 0.90
C ASN A 128 -13.10 -2.64 2.28
N PRO A 129 -14.05 -3.40 2.85
CA PRO A 129 -14.66 -3.08 4.14
C PRO A 129 -13.66 -2.79 5.28
N GLU A 130 -12.51 -3.47 5.31
CA GLU A 130 -11.46 -3.26 6.31
C GLU A 130 -10.75 -1.91 6.15
N ILE A 131 -10.78 -1.30 4.96
CA ILE A 131 -10.20 0.04 4.73
C ILE A 131 -10.97 1.11 5.49
N ARG A 132 -12.27 0.92 5.75
CA ARG A 132 -13.12 1.97 6.29
C ARG A 132 -12.57 2.51 7.60
N ARG A 133 -12.21 1.61 8.53
CA ARG A 133 -11.64 2.00 9.82
C ARG A 133 -10.34 2.77 9.66
N VAL A 134 -9.46 2.30 8.77
CA VAL A 134 -8.15 2.90 8.50
C VAL A 134 -8.30 4.28 7.84
N ALA A 135 -9.23 4.42 6.89
CA ALA A 135 -9.53 5.66 6.20
C ALA A 135 -10.17 6.69 7.13
N GLU A 136 -11.07 6.26 8.03
CA GLU A 136 -11.67 7.12 9.06
C GLU A 136 -10.62 7.63 10.06
N GLU A 137 -9.68 6.77 10.48
CA GLU A 137 -8.55 7.17 11.34
C GLU A 137 -7.65 8.19 10.61
N PHE A 138 -7.27 7.90 9.36
CA PHE A 138 -6.49 8.82 8.54
C PHE A 138 -7.19 10.19 8.37
N TRP A 139 -8.50 10.19 8.09
CA TRP A 139 -9.28 11.41 7.95
C TRP A 139 -9.31 12.24 9.24
N LYS A 140 -9.46 11.58 10.40
CA LYS A 140 -9.44 12.25 11.71
C LYS A 140 -8.09 12.92 11.97
N ASP A 141 -6.99 12.24 11.69
CA ASP A 141 -5.63 12.79 11.86
C ASP A 141 -5.38 13.97 10.90
N MET A 142 -5.79 13.84 9.64
CA MET A 142 -5.73 14.95 8.67
C MET A 142 -6.53 16.16 9.13
N GLY A 143 -7.76 15.94 9.63
CA GLY A 143 -8.61 17.00 10.15
C GLY A 143 -8.00 17.68 11.38
N ARG A 144 -7.47 16.90 12.33
CA ARG A 144 -6.77 17.41 13.52
C ARG A 144 -5.61 18.31 13.14
N LEU A 145 -4.72 17.84 12.25
CA LEU A 145 -3.58 18.64 11.80
C LEU A 145 -4.02 19.90 11.07
N LEU A 146 -5.05 19.82 10.22
CA LEU A 146 -5.57 20.99 9.51
C LEU A 146 -6.11 22.05 10.48
N THR A 147 -6.87 21.64 11.50
CA THR A 147 -7.35 22.55 12.56
C THR A 147 -6.17 23.17 13.31
N SER A 148 -5.18 22.38 13.74
CA SER A 148 -4.01 22.93 14.44
C SER A 148 -3.22 23.92 13.55
N ILE A 149 -3.14 23.69 12.24
CA ILE A 149 -2.51 24.63 11.29
C ILE A 149 -3.31 25.92 11.19
N GLN A 150 -4.63 25.84 11.03
CA GLN A 150 -5.52 27.00 10.91
C GLN A 150 -5.46 27.89 12.15
N ASP A 151 -5.44 27.26 13.32
CA ASP A 151 -5.37 27.95 14.62
C ASP A 151 -3.94 28.34 15.02
N SER A 152 -2.93 28.10 14.15
CA SER A 152 -1.52 28.38 14.42
C SER A 152 -0.96 27.71 15.68
N LYS A 153 -1.50 26.55 16.05
CA LYS A 153 -1.13 25.74 17.22
C LYS A 153 0.16 24.96 16.97
N THR A 154 1.27 25.70 16.89
CA THR A 154 2.59 25.17 16.52
C THR A 154 3.04 24.04 17.45
N GLU A 155 2.81 24.18 18.76
CA GLU A 155 3.19 23.18 19.76
C GLU A 155 2.46 21.85 19.52
N GLU A 156 1.15 21.87 19.32
CA GLU A 156 0.34 20.68 19.03
C GLU A 156 0.81 19.97 17.75
N ILE A 157 1.18 20.73 16.71
CA ILE A 157 1.71 20.15 15.46
C ILE A 157 3.05 19.47 15.73
N THR A 158 3.96 20.13 16.45
CA THR A 158 5.29 19.56 16.73
C THR A 158 5.22 18.34 17.65
N GLU A 159 4.30 18.34 18.62
CA GLU A 159 4.05 17.19 19.49
C GLU A 159 3.53 16.00 18.70
N TYR A 160 2.52 16.20 17.85
CA TYR A 160 2.00 15.14 16.96
C TYR A 160 3.11 14.53 16.09
N VAL A 161 3.99 15.37 15.53
CA VAL A 161 5.13 14.89 14.72
C VAL A 161 6.11 14.08 15.57
N ARG A 162 6.46 14.53 16.78
CA ARG A 162 7.39 13.82 17.67
C ARG A 162 6.82 12.47 18.11
N GLU A 163 5.56 12.43 18.52
CA GLU A 163 4.87 11.19 18.87
C GLU A 163 4.89 10.20 17.69
N THR A 164 4.63 10.70 16.48
CA THR A 164 4.67 9.87 15.26
C THR A 164 6.08 9.35 14.99
N GLN A 165 7.11 10.19 15.13
CA GLN A 165 8.51 9.81 14.96
C GLN A 165 8.93 8.74 15.98
N GLU A 166 8.55 8.89 17.24
CA GLU A 166 8.87 7.93 18.29
C GLU A 166 8.24 6.57 18.00
N ARG A 167 6.93 6.54 17.73
CA ARG A 167 6.18 5.30 17.48
C ARG A 167 6.69 4.57 16.24
N LEU A 168 6.96 5.30 15.16
CA LEU A 168 7.46 4.70 13.92
C LEU A 168 8.93 4.28 14.05
N GLY A 169 9.72 4.99 14.86
CA GLY A 169 11.12 4.69 15.15
C GLY A 169 11.31 3.38 15.91
N GLN A 170 10.32 2.98 16.73
CA GLN A 170 10.31 1.66 17.38
C GLN A 170 10.17 0.50 16.39
N GLN A 171 9.66 0.76 15.20
CA GLN A 171 9.34 -0.26 14.19
C GLN A 171 10.28 -0.22 12.98
N SER A 172 10.98 0.90 12.77
CA SER A 172 11.76 1.14 11.56
C SER A 172 12.91 2.11 11.78
N ASP A 173 13.98 1.92 11.01
CA ASP A 173 15.06 2.89 10.93
C ASP A 173 14.65 4.06 10.02
N ILE A 174 14.11 5.11 10.64
CA ILE A 174 13.67 6.33 9.94
C ILE A 174 14.86 7.04 9.27
N ALA A 175 16.06 7.02 9.89
CA ALA A 175 17.24 7.69 9.35
C ALA A 175 17.75 7.00 8.07
N GLU A 176 17.75 5.67 8.03
CA GLU A 176 18.09 4.91 6.83
C GLU A 176 17.05 5.11 5.71
N SER A 177 15.79 5.40 6.06
CA SER A 177 14.72 5.62 5.07
C SER A 177 15.01 6.80 4.14
N TYR A 178 15.64 7.88 4.64
CA TYR A 178 16.05 9.01 3.79
C TYR A 178 17.13 8.62 2.76
N LYS A 179 18.09 7.78 3.16
CA LYS A 179 19.12 7.26 2.23
C LYS A 179 18.49 6.37 1.16
N ARG A 180 17.49 5.56 1.51
CA ARG A 180 16.73 4.73 0.55
C ARG A 180 15.98 5.59 -0.45
N LEU A 181 15.26 6.61 0.01
CA LEU A 181 14.56 7.58 -0.86
C LEU A 181 15.52 8.22 -1.87
N THR A 182 16.71 8.62 -1.41
CA THR A 182 17.73 9.23 -2.28
C THR A 182 18.23 8.26 -3.35
N ARG A 183 18.40 6.97 -3.02
CA ARG A 183 18.77 5.93 -4.01
C ARG A 183 17.65 5.71 -5.03
N MET A 184 16.38 5.69 -4.58
CA MET A 184 15.22 5.57 -5.46
C MET A 184 15.14 6.74 -6.45
N ALA A 185 15.30 7.98 -5.96
CA ALA A 185 15.29 9.17 -6.81
C ALA A 185 16.33 9.08 -7.94
N LYS A 186 17.58 8.73 -7.59
CA LYS A 186 18.67 8.55 -8.56
C LYS A 186 18.41 7.45 -9.59
N ALA A 187 17.65 6.42 -9.22
CA ALA A 187 17.28 5.34 -10.14
C ALA A 187 16.16 5.75 -11.10
N ALA A 188 15.27 6.64 -10.67
CA ALA A 188 14.14 7.15 -11.47
C ALA A 188 14.52 8.27 -12.47
N GLU A 189 15.74 8.83 -12.37
CA GLU A 189 16.27 9.83 -13.30
C GLU A 189 16.91 9.23 -14.56
N LYS A 190 17.05 7.91 -14.63
CA LYS A 190 17.63 7.16 -15.77
C LYS A 190 16.54 6.54 -16.64
#